data_AF-A0A2V6TJW5-F1
#
_entry.id   AF-A0A2V6TJW5-F1
#
_cell.length_a   1.000
_cell.length_b   1.000
_cell.length_c   1.000
_cell.angle_alpha   90.00
_cell.angle_beta   90.00
_cell.angle_gamma   90.00
#
_symmetry.space_group_name_H-M   'P 1'
#
loop_
_entity.id
_entity.type
_entity.pdbx_description
1 polymer ?
#
loop_
_entity_poly.entity_id
_entity_poly.type
_entity_poly.pdbx_seq_one_letter_code
_entity_poly.pdbx_strand_id
1 'polypeptide(L)'
;MPSPRSYRYRVVDVFTTQPLEGNPLAVFPEASGLDDVTMQKIAREMNLSETVFVVPATRASFAAGVRIFTPTRELPFAGHPTVGSSFVLLDEGIVPEGTKQFVLEEKVGPVAIRVETGRVETGERPLIWLTTPPISYGRMYDRLRCAQALGVAAHDLLDITPQWLSAGNPTIFIALADKRAVDSAWLDSHGLSIGCSHPSTACRRTRPREAPRDLWPPS
;
A
#
# COMPACT_ATOMS: atom_id res chain seq x y z
N MET A 1 33.17 -8.24 -19.20
CA MET A 1 32.05 -8.27 -18.22
C MET A 1 30.92 -7.45 -18.81
N PRO A 2 29.65 -7.91 -18.74
CA PRO A 2 28.55 -7.04 -19.15
C PRO A 2 28.59 -5.76 -18.31
N SER A 3 28.36 -4.61 -18.95
CA SER A 3 28.31 -3.32 -18.25
C SER A 3 27.27 -3.37 -17.13
N PRO A 4 27.55 -2.76 -15.96
CA PRO A 4 26.58 -2.75 -14.87
C PRO A 4 25.29 -2.08 -15.35
N ARG A 5 24.16 -2.80 -15.29
CA ARG A 5 22.84 -2.23 -15.55
C ARG A 5 22.47 -1.33 -14.38
N SER A 6 22.13 -0.09 -14.68
CA SER A 6 21.70 0.90 -13.69
C SER A 6 20.24 1.26 -13.92
N TYR A 7 19.47 1.36 -12.84
CA TYR A 7 18.06 1.71 -12.87
C TYR A 7 17.82 2.90 -11.96
N ARG A 8 17.07 3.90 -12.46
CA ARG A 8 16.62 5.03 -11.65
C ARG A 8 15.38 4.60 -10.85
N TYR A 9 15.24 5.12 -9.65
CA TYR A 9 14.02 5.01 -8.87
C TYR A 9 13.73 6.32 -8.17
N ARG A 10 12.46 6.49 -7.77
CA ARG A 10 11.98 7.59 -6.95
C ARG A 10 11.33 7.03 -5.71
N VAL A 11 11.58 7.67 -4.58
CA VAL A 11 10.77 7.46 -3.37
C VAL A 11 9.74 8.57 -3.33
N VAL A 12 8.47 8.20 -3.25
CA VAL A 12 7.35 9.14 -3.14
C VAL A 12 6.51 8.81 -1.91
N ASP A 13 6.07 9.85 -1.22
CA ASP A 13 5.16 9.74 -0.08
C ASP A 13 3.72 9.86 -0.59
N VAL A 14 2.98 8.75 -0.57
CA VAL A 14 1.63 8.68 -1.12
C VAL A 14 0.60 9.10 -0.07
N PHE A 15 -0.49 9.73 -0.53
CA PHE A 15 -1.57 10.28 0.32
C PHE A 15 -1.16 11.43 1.24
N THR A 16 -0.11 12.16 0.87
CA THR A 16 0.31 13.37 1.57
C THR A 16 0.88 14.41 0.60
N THR A 17 0.89 15.66 1.02
CA THR A 17 1.67 16.75 0.39
C THR A 17 2.90 17.14 1.22
N GLN A 18 3.08 16.51 2.38
CA GLN A 18 4.19 16.75 3.30
C GLN A 18 5.22 15.63 3.18
N PRO A 19 6.52 15.93 2.99
CA PRO A 19 7.57 14.92 2.99
C PRO A 19 7.60 14.12 4.29
N LEU A 20 7.93 12.84 4.21
CA LEU A 20 8.07 11.91 5.33
C LEU A 20 6.76 11.60 6.08
N GLU A 21 5.62 11.96 5.51
CA GLU A 21 4.29 11.54 5.96
C GLU A 21 3.66 10.55 4.97
N GLY A 22 2.42 10.12 5.22
CA GLY A 22 1.71 9.23 4.31
C GLY A 22 2.34 7.84 4.23
N ASN A 23 2.31 7.22 3.04
CA ASN A 23 2.85 5.88 2.81
C ASN A 23 3.97 5.92 1.77
N PRO A 24 5.23 5.62 2.14
CA PRO A 24 6.36 5.69 1.23
C PRO A 24 6.33 4.56 0.20
N LEU A 25 6.66 4.91 -1.04
CA LEU A 25 6.67 4.00 -2.18
C LEU A 25 7.92 4.21 -3.02
N ALA A 26 8.67 3.14 -3.29
CA ALA A 26 9.73 3.16 -4.29
C ALA A 26 9.14 2.82 -5.67
N VAL A 27 9.37 3.66 -6.66
CA VAL A 27 8.93 3.47 -8.05
C VAL A 27 10.14 3.48 -8.97
N PHE A 28 10.31 2.42 -9.75
CA PHE A 28 11.27 2.30 -10.85
C PHE A 28 10.51 2.61 -12.16
N PRO A 29 10.63 3.82 -12.72
CA PRO A 29 9.81 4.26 -13.87
C PRO A 29 10.17 3.56 -15.19
N GLU A 30 11.37 2.98 -15.26
CA GLU A 30 11.89 2.30 -16.44
C GLU A 30 12.55 0.96 -16.04
N ALA A 31 11.73 -0.03 -15.69
CA ALA A 31 12.18 -1.31 -15.15
C ALA A 31 12.36 -2.42 -16.21
N SER A 32 12.38 -2.04 -17.49
CA SER A 32 12.58 -2.97 -18.62
C SER A 32 13.84 -3.83 -18.43
N GLY A 33 13.70 -5.14 -18.67
CA GLY A 33 14.80 -6.10 -18.60
C GLY A 33 15.16 -6.60 -17.19
N LEU A 34 14.43 -6.18 -16.15
CA LEU A 34 14.43 -6.86 -14.85
C LEU A 34 13.53 -8.10 -14.92
N ASP A 35 13.99 -9.21 -14.37
CA ASP A 35 13.17 -10.40 -14.17
C ASP A 35 12.48 -10.38 -12.79
N ASP A 36 11.48 -11.24 -12.61
CA ASP A 36 10.67 -11.36 -11.39
C ASP A 36 11.52 -11.58 -10.14
N VAL A 37 12.58 -12.40 -10.26
CA VAL A 37 13.48 -12.74 -9.15
C VAL A 37 14.24 -11.51 -8.71
N THR A 38 14.74 -10.71 -9.66
CA THR A 38 15.49 -9.49 -9.38
C THR A 38 14.58 -8.40 -8.84
N MET A 39 13.38 -8.22 -9.42
CA MET A 39 12.36 -7.29 -8.89
C MET A 39 12.02 -7.62 -7.42
N GLN A 40 11.82 -8.90 -7.10
CA GLN A 40 11.53 -9.33 -5.73
C GLN A 40 12.70 -9.08 -4.77
N LYS A 41 13.94 -9.29 -5.22
CA LYS A 41 15.15 -9.00 -4.43
C LYS A 41 15.30 -7.50 -4.17
N ILE A 42 15.06 -6.67 -5.18
CA ILE A 42 15.08 -5.21 -5.04
C ILE A 42 13.98 -4.77 -4.06
N ALA A 43 12.74 -5.26 -4.20
CA ALA A 43 11.66 -4.91 -3.28
C ALA A 43 11.98 -5.28 -1.82
N ARG A 44 12.65 -6.43 -1.62
CA ARG A 44 13.16 -6.83 -0.31
C ARG A 44 14.26 -5.90 0.21
N GLU A 45 15.16 -5.46 -0.66
CA GLU A 45 16.25 -4.53 -0.31
C GLU A 45 15.70 -3.14 0.06
N MET A 46 14.72 -2.63 -0.71
CA MET A 46 14.07 -1.35 -0.43
C MET A 46 13.34 -1.36 0.91
N ASN A 47 12.79 -2.52 1.31
CA ASN A 47 12.15 -2.75 2.62
C ASN A 47 11.06 -1.73 2.97
N LEU A 48 10.38 -1.19 1.96
CA LEU A 48 9.13 -0.45 2.09
C LEU A 48 7.94 -1.43 2.04
N SER A 49 6.74 -0.94 2.34
CA SER A 49 5.51 -1.74 2.24
C SER A 49 5.40 -2.38 0.85
N GLU A 50 5.66 -1.59 -0.20
CA GLU A 50 5.69 -2.02 -1.58
C GLU A 50 6.78 -1.28 -2.39
N THR A 51 7.17 -1.89 -3.51
CA THR A 51 8.02 -1.34 -4.55
C THR A 51 7.39 -1.61 -5.90
N VAL A 52 7.36 -0.60 -6.77
CA VAL A 52 6.75 -0.65 -8.09
C VAL A 52 7.79 -0.65 -9.19
N PHE A 53 7.59 -1.51 -10.18
CA PHE A 53 8.36 -1.57 -11.40
C PHE A 53 7.44 -1.26 -12.58
N VAL A 54 7.73 -0.17 -13.28
CA VAL A 54 7.03 0.22 -14.50
C VAL A 54 7.72 -0.45 -15.69
N VAL A 55 6.95 -1.21 -16.46
CA VAL A 55 7.41 -1.94 -17.64
C VAL A 55 6.57 -1.56 -18.86
N PRO A 56 7.03 -1.84 -20.09
CA PRO A 56 6.22 -1.63 -21.28
C PRO A 56 4.92 -2.43 -21.18
N ALA A 57 3.79 -1.79 -21.48
CA ALA A 57 2.51 -2.49 -21.56
C ALA A 57 2.51 -3.47 -22.75
N THR A 58 1.78 -4.57 -22.61
CA THR A 58 1.59 -5.56 -23.68
C THR A 58 0.63 -5.06 -24.77
N ARG A 59 -0.21 -4.07 -24.44
CA ARG A 59 -1.22 -3.49 -25.33
C ARG A 59 -1.04 -1.98 -25.44
N ALA A 60 -1.08 -1.47 -26.67
CA ALA A 60 -0.94 -0.03 -26.96
C ALA A 60 -2.05 0.85 -26.33
N SER A 61 -3.19 0.27 -25.97
CA SER A 61 -4.28 0.95 -25.26
C SER A 61 -3.98 1.27 -23.79
N PHE A 62 -2.90 0.72 -23.22
CA PHE A 62 -2.50 0.94 -21.84
C PHE A 62 -1.27 1.86 -21.82
N ALA A 63 -1.21 2.75 -20.84
CA ALA A 63 -0.12 3.72 -20.71
C ALA A 63 1.19 3.05 -20.29
N ALA A 64 1.12 2.08 -19.37
CA ALA A 64 2.26 1.32 -18.89
C ALA A 64 1.81 0.02 -18.22
N GLY A 65 2.72 -0.94 -18.12
CA GLY A 65 2.62 -2.07 -17.22
C GLY A 65 3.16 -1.71 -15.84
N VAL A 66 2.44 -2.10 -14.79
CA VAL A 66 2.79 -1.81 -13.39
C VAL A 66 2.85 -3.11 -12.62
N ARG A 67 4.03 -3.41 -12.06
CA ARG A 67 4.25 -4.58 -11.20
C ARG A 67 4.53 -4.16 -9.78
N ILE A 68 3.80 -4.73 -8.84
CA ILE A 68 3.79 -4.29 -7.44
C ILE A 68 4.32 -5.42 -6.56
N PHE A 69 5.42 -5.17 -5.86
CA PHE A 69 6.05 -6.15 -4.99
C PHE A 69 6.09 -5.66 -3.55
N THR A 70 5.63 -6.50 -2.62
CA THR A 70 6.03 -6.41 -1.21
C THR A 70 7.45 -6.98 -1.05
N PRO A 71 8.08 -6.86 0.14
CA PRO A 71 9.36 -7.52 0.41
C PRO A 71 9.36 -9.06 0.29
N THR A 72 8.18 -9.69 0.18
CA THR A 72 8.05 -11.15 0.22
C THR A 72 7.36 -11.77 -0.99
N ARG A 73 6.51 -11.02 -1.69
CA ARG A 73 5.73 -11.50 -2.83
C ARG A 73 5.27 -10.34 -3.71
N GLU A 74 4.93 -10.67 -4.94
CA GLU A 74 4.17 -9.79 -5.83
C GLU A 74 2.68 -9.76 -5.46
N LEU A 75 2.06 -8.59 -5.63
CA LEU A 75 0.63 -8.37 -5.47
C LEU A 75 -0.04 -8.21 -6.84
N PRO A 76 -1.29 -8.68 -7.00
CA PRO A 76 -2.04 -8.44 -8.22
C PRO A 76 -2.46 -6.98 -8.39
N PHE A 77 -2.67 -6.28 -7.27
CA PHE A 77 -3.15 -4.89 -7.19
C PHE A 77 -2.88 -4.35 -5.78
N ALA A 78 -2.63 -3.04 -5.68
CA ALA A 78 -2.67 -2.30 -4.42
C ALA A 78 -2.93 -0.82 -4.69
N GLY A 79 -3.80 -0.18 -3.91
CA GLY A 79 -4.24 1.19 -4.17
C GLY A 79 -3.14 2.25 -4.11
N HIS A 80 -2.38 2.32 -3.00
CA HIS A 80 -1.34 3.34 -2.87
C HIS A 80 -0.19 3.17 -3.89
N PRO A 81 0.26 1.94 -4.24
CA PRO A 81 1.24 1.75 -5.29
C PRO A 81 0.74 2.19 -6.67
N THR A 82 -0.53 1.93 -7.01
CA THR A 82 -1.16 2.42 -8.24
C THR A 82 -1.22 3.96 -8.28
N VAL A 83 -1.63 4.60 -7.18
CA VAL A 83 -1.67 6.09 -7.10
C VAL A 83 -0.27 6.69 -7.20
N GLY A 84 0.69 6.18 -6.43
CA GLY A 84 2.06 6.71 -6.40
C GLY A 84 2.80 6.50 -7.72
N SER A 85 2.62 5.35 -8.37
CA SER A 85 3.18 5.12 -9.72
C SER A 85 2.52 6.00 -10.77
N SER A 86 1.20 6.17 -10.73
CA SER A 86 0.48 7.12 -11.61
C SER A 86 1.02 8.55 -11.47
N PHE A 87 1.30 8.99 -10.24
CA PHE A 87 1.92 10.30 -9.99
C PHE A 87 3.30 10.40 -10.65
N VAL A 88 4.16 9.39 -10.47
CA VAL A 88 5.50 9.36 -11.07
C VAL A 88 5.44 9.33 -12.61
N LEU A 89 4.51 8.58 -13.19
CA LEU A 89 4.32 8.51 -14.65
C LEU A 89 3.92 9.86 -15.25
N LEU A 90 3.04 10.61 -14.56
CA LEU A 90 2.64 11.96 -14.97
C LEU A 90 3.81 12.95 -14.81
N ASP A 91 4.50 12.90 -13.67
CA ASP A 91 5.58 13.83 -13.34
C ASP A 91 6.84 13.65 -14.21
N GLU A 92 7.14 12.41 -14.64
CA GLU A 92 8.22 12.14 -15.60
C GLU A 92 7.80 12.30 -17.07
N GLY A 93 6.54 12.68 -17.34
CA GLY A 93 6.03 12.85 -18.70
C GLY A 93 5.90 11.56 -19.51
N ILE A 94 5.96 10.39 -18.84
CA ILE A 94 5.72 9.08 -19.46
C ILE A 94 4.25 9.00 -19.89
N VAL A 95 3.34 9.47 -19.04
CA VAL A 95 1.98 9.83 -19.43
C VAL A 95 2.00 11.31 -19.83
N PRO A 96 1.52 11.68 -21.03
CA PRO A 96 1.57 13.06 -21.50
C PRO A 96 0.86 14.03 -20.55
N GLU A 97 1.41 15.24 -20.41
CA GLU A 97 0.80 16.33 -19.64
C GLU A 97 -0.63 16.61 -20.13
N GLY A 98 -1.53 16.94 -19.20
CA GLY A 98 -2.93 17.22 -19.50
C GLY A 98 -3.81 15.98 -19.70
N THR A 99 -3.24 14.77 -19.70
CA THR A 99 -3.99 13.51 -19.74
C THR A 99 -4.96 13.44 -18.55
N LYS A 100 -6.27 13.37 -18.85
CA LYS A 100 -7.34 13.29 -17.84
C LYS A 100 -7.67 11.87 -17.43
N GLN A 101 -7.41 10.90 -18.29
CA GLN A 101 -7.69 9.48 -18.06
C GLN A 101 -6.67 8.63 -18.80
N PHE A 102 -6.23 7.54 -18.17
CA PHE A 102 -5.41 6.50 -18.78
C PHE A 102 -5.65 5.17 -18.09
N VAL A 103 -5.11 4.09 -18.65
CA VAL A 103 -5.25 2.73 -18.10
C VAL A 103 -3.88 2.15 -17.85
N LEU A 104 -3.69 1.58 -16.66
CA LEU A 104 -2.50 0.81 -16.30
C LEU A 104 -2.78 -0.68 -16.49
N GLU A 105 -1.77 -1.41 -16.94
CA GLU A 105 -1.79 -2.87 -16.98
C GLU A 105 -1.19 -3.42 -15.70
N GLU A 106 -2.04 -3.93 -14.82
CA GLU A 106 -1.63 -4.61 -13.59
C GLU A 106 -2.01 -6.09 -13.66
N LYS A 107 -1.52 -6.90 -12.71
CA LYS A 107 -1.81 -8.33 -12.65
C LYS A 107 -3.29 -8.64 -12.38
N VAL A 108 -4.04 -7.72 -11.76
CA VAL A 108 -5.49 -7.81 -11.60
C VAL A 108 -6.25 -7.56 -12.92
N GLY A 109 -5.57 -7.03 -13.94
CA GLY A 109 -6.15 -6.58 -15.19
C GLY A 109 -6.00 -5.07 -15.41
N PRO A 110 -6.74 -4.49 -16.38
CA PRO A 110 -6.69 -3.06 -16.65
C PRO A 110 -7.24 -2.24 -15.47
N VAL A 111 -6.46 -1.27 -15.00
CA VAL A 111 -6.85 -0.35 -13.92
C VAL A 111 -7.04 1.04 -14.52
N ALA A 112 -8.28 1.53 -14.51
CA ALA A 112 -8.61 2.85 -15.01
C ALA A 112 -8.21 3.94 -14.00
N ILE A 113 -7.45 4.93 -14.50
CA ILE A 113 -6.98 6.08 -13.75
C ILE A 113 -7.67 7.33 -14.29
N ARG A 114 -8.19 8.17 -13.39
CA ARG A 114 -8.69 9.50 -13.71
C ARG A 114 -7.87 10.53 -12.94
N VAL A 115 -7.40 11.54 -13.67
CA VAL A 115 -6.59 12.64 -13.16
C VAL A 115 -7.45 13.88 -13.09
N GLU A 116 -7.62 14.40 -11.89
CA GLU A 116 -8.20 15.72 -11.65
C GLU A 116 -7.04 16.68 -11.42
N THR A 117 -6.85 17.58 -12.38
CA THR A 117 -5.67 18.44 -12.46
C THR A 117 -5.65 19.40 -11.28
N GLY A 118 -4.54 19.40 -10.54
CA GLY A 118 -4.29 20.42 -9.52
C GLY A 118 -4.10 21.79 -10.18
N ARG A 119 -4.30 22.85 -9.41
CA ARG A 119 -4.05 24.21 -9.89
C ARG A 119 -2.54 24.44 -9.98
N VAL A 120 -2.00 24.40 -11.20
CA VAL A 120 -0.57 24.66 -11.50
C VAL A 120 -0.13 26.01 -10.92
N GLU A 121 -1.01 27.01 -10.97
CA GLU A 121 -0.79 28.36 -10.43
C GLU A 121 -0.59 28.40 -8.91
N THR A 122 -1.13 27.43 -8.17
CA THR A 122 -1.01 27.36 -6.70
C THR A 122 -0.03 26.27 -6.23
N GLY A 123 0.61 25.55 -7.15
CA GLY A 123 1.47 24.41 -6.83
C GLY A 123 0.71 23.17 -6.32
N GLU A 124 -0.61 23.12 -6.53
CA GLU A 124 -1.42 21.96 -6.14
C GLU A 124 -1.08 20.75 -7.02
N ARG A 125 -0.78 19.62 -6.36
CA ARG A 125 -0.57 18.33 -7.02
C ARG A 125 -1.90 17.77 -7.56
N PRO A 126 -1.89 16.98 -8.64
CA PRO A 126 -3.11 16.38 -9.16
C PRO A 126 -3.73 15.38 -8.18
N LEU A 127 -5.06 15.31 -8.16
CA LEU A 127 -5.79 14.23 -7.52
C LEU A 127 -5.91 13.06 -8.48
N ILE A 128 -5.50 11.88 -8.02
CA ILE A 128 -5.48 10.65 -8.81
C ILE A 128 -6.55 9.70 -8.26
N TRP A 129 -7.50 9.38 -9.11
CA TRP A 129 -8.61 8.48 -8.82
C TRP A 129 -8.38 7.15 -9.52
N LEU A 130 -8.65 6.04 -8.84
CA LEU A 130 -8.67 4.71 -9.40
C LEU A 130 -9.99 4.01 -9.06
N THR A 131 -10.38 3.06 -9.89
CA THR A 131 -11.49 2.16 -9.59
C THR A 131 -10.94 0.86 -9.03
N THR A 132 -11.28 0.54 -7.79
CA THR A 132 -10.88 -0.74 -7.19
C THR A 132 -11.66 -1.89 -7.81
N PRO A 133 -11.13 -3.13 -7.78
CA PRO A 133 -11.92 -4.33 -8.04
C PRO A 133 -13.20 -4.36 -7.19
N PRO A 134 -14.27 -5.05 -7.63
CA PRO A 134 -15.48 -5.24 -6.83
C PRO A 134 -15.15 -5.79 -5.45
N ILE A 135 -15.83 -5.26 -4.43
CA ILE A 135 -15.65 -5.73 -3.05
C ILE A 135 -16.27 -7.11 -2.92
N SER A 136 -15.46 -8.06 -2.46
CA SER A 136 -15.91 -9.40 -2.06
C SER A 136 -16.06 -9.46 -0.54
N TYR A 137 -17.13 -10.11 -0.11
CA TYR A 137 -17.50 -10.28 1.29
C TYR A 137 -17.19 -11.71 1.71
N GLY A 138 -16.62 -11.87 2.89
CA GLY A 138 -16.24 -13.17 3.42
C GLY A 138 -16.76 -13.41 4.82
N ARG A 139 -16.02 -14.24 5.55
CA ARG A 139 -16.32 -14.69 6.90
C ARG A 139 -16.58 -13.52 7.84
N MET A 140 -17.63 -13.65 8.65
CA MET A 140 -17.91 -12.78 9.79
C MET A 140 -17.24 -13.35 11.05
N TYR A 141 -16.79 -12.45 11.93
CA TYR A 141 -16.07 -12.81 13.15
C TYR A 141 -16.84 -12.35 14.39
N ASP A 142 -16.61 -13.05 15.49
CA ASP A 142 -17.17 -12.69 16.78
C ASP A 142 -16.60 -11.36 17.28
N ARG A 143 -17.48 -10.43 17.66
CA ARG A 143 -17.10 -9.08 18.07
C ARG A 143 -16.23 -9.07 19.32
N LEU A 144 -16.52 -9.95 20.29
CA LEU A 144 -15.77 -10.01 21.55
C LEU A 144 -14.35 -10.55 21.33
N ARG A 145 -14.19 -11.57 20.48
CA ARG A 145 -12.87 -12.07 20.09
C ARG A 145 -12.04 -11.03 19.34
N CYS A 146 -12.68 -10.25 18.46
CA CYS A 146 -12.00 -9.14 17.78
C CYS A 146 -11.55 -8.04 18.76
N ALA A 147 -12.41 -7.66 19.71
CA ALA A 147 -12.03 -6.70 20.75
C ALA A 147 -10.84 -7.19 21.59
N GLN A 148 -10.85 -8.46 22.00
CA GLN A 148 -9.73 -9.09 22.72
C GLN A 148 -8.44 -9.09 21.89
N ALA A 149 -8.51 -9.44 20.61
CA ALA A 149 -7.34 -9.45 19.72
C ALA A 149 -6.74 -8.06 19.48
N LEU A 150 -7.55 -7.01 19.60
CA LEU A 150 -7.13 -5.60 19.50
C LEU A 150 -6.79 -4.96 20.86
N GLY A 151 -6.92 -5.70 21.97
CA GLY A 151 -6.67 -5.15 23.31
C GLY A 151 -7.63 -4.04 23.74
N VAL A 152 -8.83 -3.96 23.15
CA VAL A 152 -9.86 -2.95 23.46
C VAL A 152 -11.06 -3.56 24.16
N ALA A 153 -11.88 -2.73 24.81
CA ALA A 153 -13.09 -3.21 25.45
C ALA A 153 -14.19 -3.48 24.42
N ALA A 154 -15.13 -4.38 24.74
CA ALA A 154 -16.25 -4.69 23.84
C ALA A 154 -17.15 -3.48 23.53
N HIS A 155 -17.20 -2.49 24.42
CA HIS A 155 -17.96 -1.25 24.22
C HIS A 155 -17.21 -0.22 23.37
N ASP A 156 -15.92 -0.42 23.10
CA ASP A 156 -15.15 0.40 22.18
C ASP A 156 -15.44 0.04 20.72
N LEU A 157 -16.20 -1.03 20.47
CA LEU A 157 -16.65 -1.43 19.13
C LEU A 157 -18.07 -0.95 18.86
N LEU A 158 -18.33 -0.53 17.62
CA LEU A 158 -19.68 -0.28 17.13
C LEU A 158 -20.46 -1.59 17.02
N ASP A 159 -21.80 -1.48 16.99
CA ASP A 159 -22.70 -2.63 16.78
C ASP A 159 -22.73 -3.06 15.30
N ILE A 160 -21.55 -3.34 14.76
CA ILE A 160 -21.32 -3.82 13.39
C ILE A 160 -20.47 -5.08 13.50
N THR A 161 -20.94 -6.18 12.93
CA THR A 161 -20.20 -7.44 12.99
C THR A 161 -18.91 -7.35 12.19
N PRO A 162 -17.73 -7.63 12.80
CA PRO A 162 -16.48 -7.66 12.08
C PRO A 162 -16.51 -8.64 10.91
N GLN A 163 -15.95 -8.22 9.77
CA GLN A 163 -16.07 -8.99 8.54
C GLN A 163 -14.79 -8.96 7.71
N TRP A 164 -14.45 -10.11 7.13
CA TRP A 164 -13.48 -10.20 6.07
C TRP A 164 -14.03 -9.53 4.79
N LEU A 165 -13.29 -8.56 4.25
CA LEU A 165 -13.58 -7.93 2.97
C LEU A 165 -12.32 -7.93 2.10
N SER A 166 -12.49 -7.97 0.78
CA SER A 166 -11.37 -7.85 -0.16
C SER A 166 -11.76 -7.10 -1.41
N ALA A 167 -10.97 -6.08 -1.75
CA ALA A 167 -10.94 -5.42 -3.06
C ALA A 167 -9.58 -5.65 -3.74
N GLY A 168 -9.03 -6.86 -3.62
CA GLY A 168 -7.70 -7.25 -4.13
C GLY A 168 -6.70 -7.62 -3.03
N ASN A 169 -6.82 -7.00 -1.85
CA ASN A 169 -6.06 -7.37 -0.65
C ASN A 169 -7.03 -7.73 0.50
N PRO A 170 -7.08 -8.99 0.94
CA PRO A 170 -7.91 -9.45 2.05
C PRO A 170 -7.64 -8.73 3.37
N THR A 171 -8.67 -8.20 4.03
CA THR A 171 -8.54 -7.53 5.34
C THR A 171 -9.80 -7.76 6.18
N ILE A 172 -9.64 -7.89 7.51
CA ILE A 172 -10.77 -7.92 8.45
C ILE A 172 -11.06 -6.49 8.87
N PHE A 173 -12.29 -6.03 8.66
CA PHE A 173 -12.77 -4.73 9.11
C PHE A 173 -13.44 -4.88 10.46
N ILE A 174 -13.00 -4.09 11.43
CA ILE A 174 -13.55 -4.02 12.79
C ILE A 174 -13.91 -2.54 13.01
N ALA A 175 -15.19 -2.26 13.27
CA ALA A 175 -15.67 -0.89 13.44
C ALA A 175 -15.55 -0.47 14.91
N LEU A 176 -14.72 0.54 15.19
CA LEU A 176 -14.53 1.10 16.53
C LEU A 176 -15.36 2.38 16.69
N ALA A 177 -15.73 2.67 17.94
CA ALA A 177 -16.68 3.72 18.29
C ALA A 177 -16.16 5.14 17.97
N ASP A 178 -14.86 5.37 18.16
CA ASP A 178 -14.25 6.68 18.01
C ASP A 178 -12.73 6.60 17.73
N LYS A 179 -12.11 7.76 17.48
CA LYS A 179 -10.67 7.87 17.23
C LYS A 179 -9.83 7.37 18.41
N ARG A 180 -10.23 7.63 19.65
CA ARG A 180 -9.48 7.21 20.85
C ARG A 180 -9.39 5.69 20.89
N ALA A 181 -10.49 4.99 20.61
CA ALA A 181 -10.54 3.54 20.51
C ALA A 181 -9.59 3.03 19.42
N VAL A 182 -9.61 3.65 18.22
CA VAL A 182 -8.68 3.33 17.12
C VAL A 182 -7.22 3.53 17.54
N ASP A 183 -6.87 4.66 18.13
CA ASP A 183 -5.50 4.99 18.54
C ASP A 183 -4.99 4.05 19.66
N SER A 184 -5.89 3.56 20.51
CA SER A 184 -5.56 2.63 21.60
C SER A 184 -5.47 1.17 21.17
N ALA A 185 -6.02 0.83 20.00
CA ALA A 185 -6.05 -0.54 19.53
C ALA A 185 -4.64 -1.05 19.23
N TRP A 186 -4.33 -2.24 19.73
CA TRP A 186 -3.06 -2.90 19.50
C TRP A 186 -3.28 -4.36 19.17
N LEU A 187 -2.71 -4.81 18.05
CA LEU A 187 -2.85 -6.20 17.64
C LEU A 187 -1.97 -7.10 18.52
N ASP A 188 -2.58 -7.82 19.45
CA ASP A 188 -1.88 -8.87 20.17
C ASP A 188 -1.64 -10.07 19.25
N SER A 189 -0.41 -10.16 18.74
CA SER A 189 0.08 -11.29 17.95
C SER A 189 -0.13 -12.67 18.62
N HIS A 190 -0.25 -12.75 19.95
CA HIS A 190 -0.53 -14.00 20.66
C HIS A 190 -2.03 -14.36 20.62
N GLY A 191 -2.94 -13.37 20.61
CA GLY A 191 -4.38 -13.55 20.49
C GLY A 191 -4.87 -14.05 19.12
N LEU A 192 -4.07 -13.84 18.06
CA LEU A 192 -4.35 -14.33 16.69
C LEU A 192 -4.32 -15.86 16.55
N SER A 193 -3.68 -16.56 17.49
CA SER A 193 -3.62 -18.03 17.50
C SER A 193 -4.98 -18.72 17.69
N ILE A 194 -6.04 -17.97 17.99
CA ILE A 194 -7.38 -18.49 18.34
C ILE A 194 -8.36 -18.54 17.14
N GLY A 195 -7.96 -18.20 15.90
CA GLY A 195 -8.94 -18.26 14.80
C GLY A 195 -8.50 -18.19 13.34
N CYS A 196 -7.22 -17.95 13.05
CA CYS A 196 -6.72 -17.86 11.67
C CYS A 196 -5.97 -19.14 11.26
N SER A 197 -6.69 -20.15 10.79
CA SER A 197 -6.10 -21.32 10.15
C SER A 197 -5.76 -21.02 8.67
N HIS A 198 -4.81 -20.12 8.40
CA HIS A 198 -4.11 -20.03 7.11
C HIS A 198 -2.64 -19.62 7.35
N PRO A 199 -1.66 -20.45 6.92
CA PRO A 199 -0.25 -20.20 7.19
C PRO A 199 0.37 -19.37 6.05
N SER A 200 0.53 -18.06 6.20
CA SER A 200 1.46 -17.33 5.32
C SER A 200 2.03 -16.02 5.87
N THR A 201 1.66 -15.55 7.06
CA THR A 201 2.29 -14.36 7.65
C THR A 201 3.40 -14.77 8.60
N ALA A 202 4.64 -14.66 8.13
CA ALA A 202 5.84 -14.77 8.95
C ALA A 202 5.82 -13.68 10.03
N CYS A 203 5.25 -14.01 11.19
CA CYS A 203 5.24 -13.16 12.37
C CYS A 203 6.67 -13.11 12.94
N ARG A 204 7.46 -12.12 12.52
CA ARG A 204 8.82 -11.93 13.03
C ARG A 204 8.75 -11.37 14.44
N ARG A 205 9.21 -12.18 15.41
CA ARG A 205 9.53 -11.75 16.77
C ARG A 205 10.52 -10.59 16.72
N THR A 206 10.12 -9.42 17.21
CA THR A 206 11.04 -8.40 17.70
C THR A 206 10.53 -7.93 19.06
N ARG A 207 11.35 -8.11 20.11
CA ARG A 207 11.08 -7.47 21.42
C ARG A 207 11.29 -5.96 21.23
N PRO A 208 10.45 -5.08 21.81
CA PRO A 208 10.83 -3.68 21.94
C PRO A 208 12.08 -3.61 22.83
N ARG A 209 13.14 -2.94 22.35
CA ARG A 209 14.15 -2.39 23.25
C ARG A 209 13.44 -1.30 24.06
N GLU A 210 13.50 -1.40 25.38
CA GLU A 210 13.07 -0.32 26.27
C GLU A 210 13.79 0.97 25.90
N ALA A 211 13.04 2.02 25.60
CA ALA A 211 13.59 3.36 25.47
C ALA A 211 13.81 3.94 26.88
N PRO A 212 14.99 4.52 27.19
CA PRO A 212 15.21 5.18 28.48
C PRO A 212 14.30 6.40 28.61
N ARG A 213 13.66 6.54 29.78
CA ARG A 213 12.58 7.49 30.07
C ARG A 213 13.01 8.95 30.32
N ASP A 214 14.29 9.29 30.20
CA ASP A 214 14.80 10.57 30.71
C ASP A 214 15.54 11.40 29.65
N LEU A 215 14.84 11.93 28.63
CA LEU A 215 15.39 12.96 27.75
C LEU A 215 14.31 13.94 27.24
N TRP A 216 13.76 14.77 28.14
CA TRP A 216 13.30 16.11 27.78
C TRP A 216 13.29 17.02 29.02
N PRO A 217 13.86 18.24 29.00
CA PRO A 217 13.79 19.15 30.14
C PRO A 217 12.43 19.89 30.15
N PRO A 218 11.88 20.24 31.33
CA PRO A 218 10.69 21.06 31.40
C PRO A 218 11.02 22.53 31.05
N SER A 219 10.03 23.21 30.47
CA SER A 219 10.01 24.66 30.21
C SER A 219 10.20 25.50 31.48
#